data_AF-A0A7Z1GVJ4-F1
#
_entry.id   AF-A0A7Z1GVJ4-F1
#
_cell.length_a   1.000
_cell.length_b   1.000
_cell.length_c   1.000
_cell.angle_alpha   90.00
_cell.angle_beta   90.00
_cell.angle_gamma   90.00
#
_symmetry.space_group_name_H-M   'P 1'
#
loop_
_entity.id
_entity.type
_entity.pdbx_description
1 polymer ?
#
loop_
_entity_poly.entity_id
_entity_poly.type
_entity_poly.pdbx_seq_one_letter_code
_entity_poly.pdbx_strand_id
1 'polypeptide(L)'
;MIDVVVVSRNNEAQDICSYELASVDGQPLPAFSAGAHIDVHLPDGVIRQYSLCNHPEERHRYLIGVLKDPASRGGSRSLHEQVHEGTRLTISEPRNLFPLAHAARRSLLFAGGIGITPILCMAERLAHVGADFELHYCARARERAAFVQRLKASPFAARVFLHFDEQPHTALNIAEVLAAPADDVHLYVCGPGGFMQHVLDSARAQGWQEDCLHREYFSAAPVDSSLDGGFSVKLGSSGQVFEIPADKTVVQVLESHGIEIAVSCEQGICGTCLTRVLEGIPEHRDLFLTEQEQALNDQFTPCCSRSKTPLLVLDI
;
A
#
# COMPACT_ATOMS: atom_id res chain seq x y z
N MET A 1 16.67 -10.65 1.41
CA MET A 1 15.53 -11.59 1.30
C MET A 1 15.53 -12.50 2.52
N ILE A 2 14.37 -12.80 3.07
CA ILE A 2 14.18 -13.59 4.29
C ILE A 2 13.31 -14.78 3.93
N ASP A 3 13.76 -15.99 4.28
CA ASP A 3 12.95 -17.19 4.11
C ASP A 3 12.05 -17.39 5.32
N VAL A 4 10.75 -17.50 5.07
CA VAL A 4 9.72 -17.66 6.10
C VAL A 4 8.87 -18.90 5.83
N VAL A 5 8.25 -19.40 6.88
CA VAL A 5 7.23 -20.44 6.84
C VAL A 5 5.90 -19.86 7.29
N VAL A 6 4.82 -20.26 6.62
CA VAL A 6 3.46 -19.96 7.05
C VAL A 6 3.12 -20.82 8.26
N VAL A 7 3.03 -20.20 9.43
CA VAL A 7 2.73 -20.87 10.71
C VAL A 7 1.23 -21.10 10.87
N SER A 8 0.40 -20.18 10.36
CA SER A 8 -1.04 -20.37 10.34
C SER A 8 -1.69 -19.57 9.22
N ARG A 9 -2.87 -20.04 8.80
CA ARG A 9 -3.75 -19.37 7.84
C ARG A 9 -5.17 -19.37 8.39
N ASN A 10 -5.74 -18.19 8.62
CA ASN A 10 -7.09 -18.05 9.16
C ASN A 10 -8.01 -17.33 8.18
N ASN A 11 -9.28 -17.73 8.10
CA ASN A 11 -10.30 -16.97 7.38
C ASN A 11 -10.79 -15.85 8.30
N GLU A 12 -10.47 -14.60 7.98
CA GLU A 12 -10.82 -13.43 8.79
C GLU A 12 -12.19 -12.86 8.45
N ALA A 13 -12.58 -12.99 7.18
CA ALA A 13 -13.84 -12.53 6.61
C ALA A 13 -14.06 -13.25 5.27
N GLN A 14 -15.22 -13.03 4.64
CA GLN A 14 -15.47 -13.47 3.29
C GLN A 14 -14.39 -12.94 2.34
N ASP A 15 -13.75 -13.85 1.60
CA ASP A 15 -12.65 -13.59 0.67
C ASP A 15 -11.39 -12.98 1.30
N ILE A 16 -11.26 -12.95 2.64
CA ILE A 16 -10.07 -12.42 3.32
C ILE A 16 -9.47 -13.49 4.23
N CYS A 17 -8.17 -13.74 4.05
CA CYS A 17 -7.40 -14.62 4.92
C CYS A 17 -6.24 -13.85 5.56
N SER A 18 -5.89 -14.23 6.80
CA SER A 18 -4.63 -13.82 7.43
C SER A 18 -3.60 -14.95 7.34
N TYR A 19 -2.33 -14.56 7.25
CA TYR A 19 -1.20 -15.48 7.19
C TYR A 19 -0.16 -15.04 8.22
N GLU A 20 0.14 -15.93 9.16
CA GLU A 20 1.24 -15.76 10.09
C GLU A 20 2.51 -16.32 9.49
N LEU A 21 3.56 -15.51 9.42
CA LEU A 21 4.85 -15.84 8.85
C LEU A 21 5.91 -15.81 9.96
N ALA A 22 6.68 -16.87 10.09
CA ALA A 22 7.83 -16.93 11.00
C ALA A 22 9.10 -17.28 10.23
N SER A 23 10.26 -16.90 10.74
CA SER A 23 11.55 -17.27 10.13
C SER A 23 11.71 -18.78 10.10
N VAL A 24 12.20 -19.34 9.00
CA VAL A 24 12.42 -20.79 8.85
C VAL A 24 13.43 -21.33 9.87
N ASP A 25 14.39 -20.50 10.28
CA ASP A 25 15.43 -20.84 11.27
C ASP A 25 15.03 -20.53 12.72
N GLY A 26 13.80 -20.06 12.94
CA GLY A 26 13.28 -19.66 14.26
C GLY A 26 13.91 -18.38 14.83
N GLN A 27 14.73 -17.67 14.07
CA GLN A 27 15.30 -16.41 14.52
C GLN A 27 14.25 -15.29 14.53
N PRO A 28 14.41 -14.28 15.39
CA PRO A 28 13.55 -13.10 15.37
C PRO A 28 13.62 -12.37 14.01
N LEU A 29 12.47 -12.11 13.40
CA LEU A 29 12.34 -11.32 12.17
C LEU A 29 12.74 -9.85 12.41
N PRO A 30 13.22 -9.11 11.40
CA PRO A 30 13.57 -7.69 11.55
C PRO A 30 12.49 -6.86 12.25
N ALA A 31 12.90 -5.81 12.96
CA ALA A 31 11.93 -4.89 13.54
C ALA A 31 11.27 -4.06 12.43
N PHE A 32 10.04 -3.62 12.66
CA PHE A 32 9.33 -2.71 11.77
C PHE A 32 8.59 -1.64 12.56
N SER A 33 8.05 -0.64 11.87
CA SER A 33 7.17 0.39 12.43
C SER A 33 5.78 0.30 11.82
N ALA A 34 4.76 0.79 12.52
CA ALA A 34 3.39 0.75 12.02
C ALA A 34 3.25 1.46 10.67
N GLY A 35 2.50 0.84 9.76
CA GLY A 35 2.40 1.24 8.35
C GLY A 35 3.39 0.52 7.41
N ALA A 36 4.32 -0.28 7.95
CA ALA A 36 5.24 -1.04 7.12
C ALA A 36 4.54 -2.16 6.32
N HIS A 37 5.10 -2.46 5.16
CA HIS A 37 4.75 -3.59 4.30
C HIS A 37 5.98 -4.42 3.95
N ILE A 38 5.72 -5.63 3.46
CA ILE A 38 6.73 -6.54 2.91
C ILE A 38 6.34 -6.94 1.50
N ASP A 39 7.34 -7.25 0.68
CA ASP A 39 7.15 -7.94 -0.59
C ASP A 39 7.15 -9.44 -0.33
N VAL A 40 6.17 -10.15 -0.90
CA VAL A 40 6.04 -11.60 -0.81
C VAL A 40 6.21 -12.18 -2.21
N HIS A 41 7.17 -13.08 -2.34
CA HIS A 41 7.39 -13.84 -3.57
C HIS A 41 6.44 -15.03 -3.58
N LEU A 42 5.50 -15.03 -4.50
CA LEU A 42 4.44 -16.03 -4.57
C LEU A 42 4.83 -17.20 -5.48
N PRO A 43 4.23 -18.39 -5.29
CA PRO A 43 4.53 -19.58 -6.09
C PRO A 43 4.33 -19.42 -7.60
N ASP A 44 3.47 -18.50 -8.02
CA ASP A 44 3.22 -18.17 -9.44
C ASP A 44 4.28 -17.23 -10.04
N GLY A 45 5.36 -16.95 -9.31
CA GLY A 45 6.47 -16.08 -9.73
C GLY A 45 6.18 -14.59 -9.55
N VAL A 46 4.99 -14.25 -9.06
CA VAL A 46 4.54 -12.87 -8.90
C VAL A 46 4.97 -12.33 -7.53
N ILE A 47 5.42 -11.08 -7.49
CA ILE A 47 5.71 -10.37 -6.24
C ILE A 47 4.52 -9.48 -5.87
N ARG A 48 4.08 -9.53 -4.62
CA ARG A 48 3.01 -8.65 -4.10
C ARG A 48 3.36 -8.09 -2.74
N GLN A 49 2.90 -6.87 -2.52
CA GLN A 49 3.11 -6.14 -1.29
C GLN A 49 1.94 -6.37 -0.35
N TYR A 50 2.22 -6.59 0.93
CA TYR A 50 1.21 -6.71 1.96
C TYR A 50 1.64 -5.96 3.22
N SER A 51 0.77 -5.06 3.70
CA SER A 51 0.99 -4.34 4.96
C SER A 51 1.00 -5.31 6.14
N LEU A 52 1.94 -5.12 7.04
CA LEU A 52 2.02 -5.86 8.30
C LEU A 52 0.92 -5.38 9.25
N CYS A 53 0.17 -6.32 9.83
CA CYS A 53 -1.00 -6.04 10.68
C CYS A 53 -0.90 -6.62 12.11
N ASN A 54 0.28 -7.08 12.54
CA ASN A 54 0.60 -7.38 13.93
C ASN A 54 1.29 -6.20 14.65
N HIS A 55 1.38 -6.28 15.98
CA HIS A 55 2.04 -5.26 16.77
C HIS A 55 3.53 -5.13 16.38
N PRO A 56 4.06 -3.91 16.14
CA PRO A 56 5.43 -3.71 15.63
C PRO A 56 6.58 -4.29 16.48
N GLU A 57 6.34 -4.49 17.78
CA GLU A 57 7.34 -5.07 18.70
C GLU A 57 7.35 -6.61 18.67
N GLU A 58 6.37 -7.26 18.02
CA GLU A 58 6.38 -8.70 17.83
C GLU A 58 7.42 -9.07 16.77
N ARG A 59 8.54 -9.66 17.22
CA ARG A 59 9.61 -10.12 16.33
C ARG A 59 9.62 -11.62 16.06
N HIS A 60 8.74 -12.38 16.72
CA HIS A 60 8.62 -13.81 16.48
C HIS A 60 7.80 -14.15 15.23
N ARG A 61 7.03 -13.18 14.70
CA ARG A 61 6.18 -13.35 13.54
C ARG A 61 5.91 -12.04 12.81
N TYR A 62 5.52 -12.17 11.55
CA TYR A 62 4.79 -11.16 10.79
C TYR A 62 3.38 -11.68 10.50
N LEU A 63 2.40 -10.78 10.52
CA LEU A 63 1.02 -11.09 10.14
C LEU A 63 0.60 -10.21 8.96
N ILE A 64 0.07 -10.83 7.91
CA ILE A 64 -0.49 -10.13 6.76
C ILE A 64 -1.96 -10.51 6.56
N GLY A 65 -2.77 -9.57 6.07
CA GLY A 65 -4.16 -9.81 5.66
C GLY A 65 -4.30 -9.67 4.15
N VAL A 66 -4.94 -10.65 3.51
CA VAL A 66 -4.99 -10.77 2.05
C VAL A 66 -6.43 -10.94 1.58
N LEU A 67 -6.93 -9.94 0.85
CA LEU A 67 -8.19 -10.04 0.11
C LEU A 67 -7.97 -10.80 -1.21
N LYS A 68 -8.82 -11.79 -1.48
CA LYS A 68 -8.93 -12.44 -2.79
C LYS A 68 -9.65 -11.50 -3.74
N ASP A 69 -8.86 -10.71 -4.47
CA ASP A 69 -9.39 -9.81 -5.50
C ASP A 69 -10.09 -10.61 -6.62
N PRO A 70 -11.39 -10.36 -6.91
CA PRO A 70 -12.07 -10.99 -8.03
C PRO A 70 -11.41 -10.73 -9.39
N ALA A 71 -10.74 -9.58 -9.55
CA ALA A 71 -10.00 -9.19 -10.75
C ALA A 71 -8.49 -9.49 -10.62
N SER A 72 -8.11 -10.44 -9.75
CA SER A 72 -6.71 -10.75 -9.45
C SER A 72 -5.87 -11.02 -10.70
N ARG A 73 -4.73 -10.32 -10.79
CA ARG A 73 -3.66 -10.58 -11.76
C ARG A 73 -2.78 -11.79 -11.40
N GLY A 74 -3.29 -12.74 -10.62
CA GLY A 74 -2.56 -13.93 -10.16
C GLY A 74 -2.25 -13.92 -8.66
N GLY A 75 -1.61 -12.86 -8.16
CA GLY A 75 -1.02 -12.88 -6.81
C GLY A 75 -1.98 -13.22 -5.65
N SER A 76 -3.06 -12.45 -5.47
CA SER A 76 -4.02 -12.73 -4.38
C SER A 76 -4.73 -14.08 -4.54
N ARG A 77 -4.94 -14.54 -5.78
CA ARG A 77 -5.51 -15.87 -6.07
C ARG A 77 -4.52 -16.98 -5.69
N SER A 78 -3.26 -16.85 -6.11
CA SER A 78 -2.16 -17.76 -5.79
C SER A 78 -2.00 -17.94 -4.28
N LEU A 79 -2.01 -16.84 -3.53
CA LEU A 79 -1.92 -16.87 -2.07
C LEU A 79 -3.11 -17.60 -1.43
N HIS A 80 -4.33 -17.37 -1.93
CA HIS A 80 -5.52 -18.05 -1.40
C HIS A 80 -5.62 -19.54 -1.74
N GLU A 81 -5.09 -19.95 -2.90
CA GLU A 81 -5.28 -21.30 -3.47
C GLU A 81 -4.09 -22.23 -3.26
N GLN A 82 -2.87 -21.70 -3.10
CA GLN A 82 -1.63 -22.49 -3.09
C GLN A 82 -0.84 -22.35 -1.79
N VAL A 83 -1.11 -21.33 -0.98
CA VAL A 83 -0.38 -21.08 0.26
C VAL A 83 -1.20 -21.59 1.45
N HIS A 84 -0.61 -22.52 2.18
CA HIS A 84 -1.19 -23.17 3.35
C HIS A 84 -0.18 -23.16 4.50
N GLU A 85 -0.61 -23.61 5.68
CA GLU A 85 0.32 -23.85 6.79
C GLU A 85 1.45 -24.79 6.36
N GLY A 86 2.68 -24.45 6.74
CA GLY A 86 3.90 -25.14 6.34
C GLY A 86 4.49 -24.70 4.99
N THR A 87 3.77 -23.91 4.17
CA THR A 87 4.32 -23.37 2.93
C THR A 87 5.49 -22.45 3.23
N ARG A 88 6.61 -22.65 2.53
CA ARG A 88 7.76 -21.74 2.57
C ARG A 88 7.60 -20.64 1.54
N LEU A 89 7.91 -19.41 1.94
CA LEU A 89 7.88 -18.23 1.10
C LEU A 89 9.18 -17.45 1.31
N THR A 90 9.51 -16.60 0.34
CA THR A 90 10.60 -15.63 0.49
C THR A 90 9.98 -14.23 0.53
N ILE A 91 10.41 -13.43 1.51
CA ILE A 91 9.92 -12.06 1.71
C ILE A 91 11.06 -11.04 1.71
N SER A 92 10.75 -9.77 1.44
CA SER A 92 11.69 -8.67 1.66
C SER A 92 11.84 -8.35 3.15
N GLU A 93 12.82 -7.51 3.49
CA GLU A 93 12.76 -6.76 4.74
C GLU A 93 11.58 -5.76 4.69
N PRO A 94 11.03 -5.37 5.86
CA PRO A 94 9.96 -4.38 5.92
C PRO A 94 10.40 -3.02 5.38
N ARG A 95 9.53 -2.37 4.61
CA ARG A 95 9.66 -0.96 4.21
C ARG A 95 8.43 -0.20 4.66
N ASN A 96 8.60 1.07 4.99
CA ASN A 96 7.49 1.89 5.47
C ASN A 96 7.36 3.18 4.65
N LEU A 97 6.29 3.24 3.86
CA LEU A 97 5.89 4.42 3.09
C LEU A 97 4.66 5.11 3.69
N PHE A 98 4.18 4.62 4.84
CA PHE A 98 3.01 5.12 5.55
C PHE A 98 3.26 5.23 7.06
N PRO A 99 4.34 5.93 7.50
CA PRO A 99 4.72 5.97 8.91
C PRO A 99 3.75 6.83 9.75
N LEU A 100 3.62 6.49 11.04
CA LEU A 100 2.97 7.37 12.01
C LEU A 100 3.83 8.59 12.35
N ALA A 101 3.22 9.77 12.34
CA ALA A 101 3.76 10.99 12.90
C ALA A 101 3.77 10.92 14.43
N HIS A 102 4.95 10.61 14.99
CA HIS A 102 5.12 10.41 16.44
C HIS A 102 4.91 11.67 17.29
N ALA A 103 4.96 12.86 16.70
CA ALA A 103 4.74 14.13 17.40
C ALA A 103 3.25 14.54 17.46
N ALA A 104 2.36 13.79 16.81
CA ALA A 104 0.93 14.10 16.81
C ALA A 104 0.35 13.98 18.22
N ARG A 105 -0.44 14.97 18.63
CA ARG A 105 -1.22 14.91 19.86
C ARG A 105 -2.37 13.90 19.73
N ARG A 106 -2.99 13.81 18.55
CA ARG A 106 -4.11 12.89 18.26
C ARG A 106 -4.02 12.36 16.83
N SER A 107 -4.42 11.09 16.63
CA SER A 107 -4.54 10.48 15.31
C SER A 107 -5.96 10.03 14.99
N LEU A 108 -6.47 10.36 13.80
CA LEU A 108 -7.73 9.84 13.27
C LEU A 108 -7.41 8.79 12.21
N LEU A 109 -7.80 7.54 12.46
CA LEU A 109 -7.49 6.42 11.58
C LEU A 109 -8.75 5.98 10.81
N PHE A 110 -8.66 5.96 9.48
CA PHE A 110 -9.76 5.56 8.60
C PHE A 110 -9.35 4.35 7.77
N ALA A 111 -10.12 3.26 7.91
CA ALA A 111 -9.92 2.04 7.15
C ALA A 111 -11.13 1.75 6.26
N GLY A 112 -10.88 1.39 5.01
CA GLY A 112 -11.90 0.89 4.07
C GLY A 112 -11.58 -0.56 3.66
N GLY A 113 -12.46 -1.51 4.00
CA GLY A 113 -12.29 -2.92 3.60
C GLY A 113 -10.95 -3.53 4.06
N ILE A 114 -10.14 -4.02 3.12
CA ILE A 114 -8.83 -4.61 3.45
C ILE A 114 -7.77 -3.58 3.86
N GLY A 115 -7.99 -2.28 3.62
CA GLY A 115 -7.15 -1.19 4.13
C GLY A 115 -7.06 -1.11 5.66
N ILE A 116 -7.80 -1.97 6.37
CA ILE A 116 -7.64 -2.17 7.82
C ILE A 116 -6.26 -2.70 8.20
N THR A 117 -5.50 -3.36 7.32
CA THR A 117 -4.22 -4.00 7.69
C THR A 117 -3.16 -3.02 8.22
N PRO A 118 -2.75 -1.95 7.52
CA PRO A 118 -1.82 -0.96 8.07
C PRO A 118 -2.43 -0.20 9.25
N ILE A 119 -3.73 0.12 9.16
CA ILE A 119 -4.46 0.90 10.17
C ILE A 119 -4.59 0.16 11.51
N LEU A 120 -4.78 -1.17 11.48
CA LEU A 120 -4.80 -2.01 12.68
C LEU A 120 -3.44 -1.98 13.39
N CYS A 121 -2.34 -2.07 12.63
CA CYS A 121 -0.99 -1.97 13.18
C CYS A 121 -0.75 -0.60 13.83
N MET A 122 -1.23 0.48 13.21
CA MET A 122 -1.19 1.83 13.78
C MET A 122 -1.98 1.93 15.08
N ALA A 123 -3.22 1.42 15.11
CA ALA A 123 -4.05 1.43 16.31
C ALA A 123 -3.41 0.64 17.47
N GLU A 124 -2.82 -0.52 17.19
CA GLU A 124 -2.09 -1.30 18.19
C GLU A 124 -0.89 -0.53 18.74
N ARG A 125 -0.10 0.12 17.88
CA ARG A 125 1.03 0.93 18.32
C ARG A 125 0.59 2.13 19.17
N LEU A 126 -0.43 2.87 18.72
CA LEU A 126 -0.93 4.06 19.42
C LEU A 126 -1.52 3.69 20.78
N ALA A 127 -2.26 2.59 20.87
CA ALA A 127 -2.77 2.07 22.13
C ALA A 127 -1.64 1.66 23.08
N HIS A 128 -0.60 0.99 22.57
CA HIS A 128 0.54 0.56 23.38
C HIS A 128 1.29 1.73 24.02
N VAL A 129 1.48 2.83 23.28
CA VAL A 129 2.15 4.04 23.81
C VAL A 129 1.22 5.00 24.53
N GLY A 130 -0.07 4.68 24.65
CA GLY A 130 -1.07 5.52 25.31
C GLY A 130 -1.41 6.82 24.57
N ALA A 131 -1.14 6.90 23.26
CA ALA A 131 -1.47 8.07 22.44
C ALA A 131 -3.00 8.21 22.25
N ASP A 132 -3.47 9.42 21.98
CA ASP A 132 -4.88 9.68 21.68
C ASP A 132 -5.20 9.33 20.21
N PHE A 133 -6.23 8.52 20.00
CA PHE A 133 -6.68 8.16 18.66
C PHE A 133 -8.11 7.63 18.62
N GLU A 134 -8.70 7.67 17.44
CA GLU A 134 -9.94 6.97 17.11
C GLU A 134 -9.76 6.22 15.79
N LEU A 135 -10.41 5.06 15.65
CA LEU A 135 -10.38 4.23 14.46
C LEU A 135 -11.80 4.08 13.90
N HIS A 136 -11.99 4.57 12.68
CA HIS A 136 -13.22 4.44 11.90
C HIS A 136 -13.01 3.40 10.80
N TYR A 137 -13.66 2.24 10.95
CA TYR A 137 -13.56 1.15 10.01
C TYR A 137 -14.85 0.98 9.20
N CYS A 138 -14.76 1.32 7.91
CA CYS A 138 -15.85 1.22 6.96
C CYS A 138 -15.74 -0.05 6.11
N ALA A 139 -16.86 -0.77 5.95
CA ALA A 139 -16.96 -1.90 5.05
C ALA A 139 -18.41 -2.06 4.56
N ARG A 140 -18.61 -2.75 3.42
CA ARG A 140 -19.95 -2.96 2.88
C ARG A 140 -20.87 -3.72 3.84
N ALA A 141 -20.36 -4.82 4.38
CA ALA A 141 -21.08 -5.73 5.27
C ALA A 141 -20.11 -6.27 6.32
N ARG A 142 -20.66 -6.75 7.44
CA ARG A 142 -19.84 -7.21 8.58
C ARG A 142 -19.01 -8.44 8.23
N GLU A 143 -19.59 -9.37 7.48
CA GLU A 143 -18.96 -10.59 7.00
C GLU A 143 -17.79 -10.34 6.05
N ARG A 144 -17.65 -9.13 5.50
CA ARG A 144 -16.54 -8.72 4.62
C ARG A 144 -15.50 -7.86 5.35
N ALA A 145 -15.66 -7.64 6.65
CA ALA A 145 -14.76 -6.84 7.47
C ALA A 145 -13.83 -7.76 8.26
N ALA A 146 -12.54 -7.74 7.91
CA ALA A 146 -11.53 -8.57 8.55
C ALA A 146 -11.19 -8.08 9.96
N PHE A 147 -10.71 -8.98 10.82
CA PHE A 147 -10.21 -8.66 12.16
C PHE A 147 -11.22 -8.00 13.12
N VAL A 148 -12.52 -7.99 12.81
CA VAL A 148 -13.56 -7.35 13.67
C VAL A 148 -13.54 -7.92 15.09
N GLN A 149 -13.34 -9.23 15.26
CA GLN A 149 -13.27 -9.83 16.59
C GLN A 149 -12.01 -9.42 17.34
N ARG A 150 -10.86 -9.34 16.66
CA ARG A 150 -9.60 -8.84 17.24
C ARG A 150 -9.75 -7.39 17.71
N LEU A 151 -10.35 -6.53 16.89
CA LEU A 151 -10.63 -5.14 17.25
C LEU A 151 -11.53 -5.04 18.49
N LYS A 152 -12.59 -5.85 18.56
CA LYS A 152 -13.52 -5.87 19.70
C LYS A 152 -12.92 -6.43 20.99
N ALA A 153 -11.99 -7.38 20.88
CA ALA A 153 -11.29 -7.96 22.02
C ALA A 153 -10.08 -7.12 22.47
N SER A 154 -9.72 -6.09 21.71
CA SER A 154 -8.53 -5.27 21.98
C SER A 154 -8.73 -4.37 23.22
N PRO A 155 -7.64 -3.96 23.89
CA PRO A 155 -7.68 -2.97 24.98
C PRO A 155 -8.22 -1.60 24.54
N PHE A 156 -8.23 -1.32 23.24
CA PHE A 156 -8.66 -0.06 22.66
C PHE A 156 -10.03 -0.17 21.96
N ALA A 157 -10.81 -1.22 22.21
CA ALA A 157 -12.11 -1.44 21.56
C ALA A 157 -13.08 -0.24 21.71
N ALA A 158 -13.00 0.51 22.80
CA ALA A 158 -13.80 1.72 23.02
C ALA A 158 -13.48 2.88 22.06
N ARG A 159 -12.35 2.82 21.35
CA ARG A 159 -11.90 3.80 20.36
C ARG A 159 -12.15 3.34 18.92
N VAL A 160 -12.83 2.20 18.75
CA VAL A 160 -13.11 1.58 17.45
C VAL A 160 -14.58 1.78 17.08
N PHE A 161 -14.81 2.42 15.95
CA PHE A 161 -16.11 2.68 15.38
C PHE A 161 -16.24 1.89 14.08
N LEU A 162 -17.25 1.02 14.02
CA LEU A 162 -17.51 0.17 12.85
C LEU A 162 -18.68 0.74 12.08
N HIS A 163 -18.48 0.98 10.79
CA HIS A 163 -19.46 1.56 9.89
C HIS A 163 -19.74 0.56 8.77
N PHE A 164 -20.99 0.10 8.66
CA PHE A 164 -21.40 -0.85 7.62
C PHE A 164 -22.51 -0.25 6.73
N ASP A 165 -22.32 -0.27 5.41
CA ASP A 165 -23.30 0.27 4.45
C ASP A 165 -24.68 -0.38 4.60
N GLU A 166 -24.69 -1.69 4.87
CA GLU A 166 -25.92 -2.47 5.09
C GLU A 166 -26.56 -2.21 6.47
N GLN A 167 -25.93 -1.38 7.32
CA GLN A 167 -26.43 -0.98 8.63
C GLN A 167 -26.44 0.55 8.74
N PRO A 168 -27.44 1.25 8.15
CA PRO A 168 -27.43 2.72 8.04
C PRO A 168 -27.29 3.48 9.37
N HIS A 169 -27.75 2.89 10.48
CA HIS A 169 -27.60 3.46 11.82
C HIS A 169 -26.14 3.53 12.31
N THR A 170 -25.23 2.85 11.63
CA THR A 170 -23.78 2.89 11.88
C THR A 170 -23.07 3.84 10.91
N ALA A 171 -23.78 4.63 10.10
CA ALA A 171 -23.16 5.51 9.12
C ALA A 171 -22.14 6.48 9.76
N LEU A 172 -21.00 6.66 9.10
CA LEU A 172 -19.96 7.59 9.52
C LEU A 172 -20.43 9.04 9.27
N ASN A 173 -20.54 9.84 10.33
CA ASN A 173 -20.68 11.28 10.21
C ASN A 173 -19.30 11.94 10.04
N ILE A 174 -18.78 11.90 8.81
CA ILE A 174 -17.42 12.35 8.54
C ILE A 174 -17.21 13.84 8.84
N ALA A 175 -18.23 14.67 8.60
CA ALA A 175 -18.16 16.10 8.85
C ALA A 175 -17.96 16.41 10.34
N GLU A 176 -18.59 15.63 11.22
CA GLU A 176 -18.45 15.76 12.67
C GLU A 176 -17.08 15.28 13.15
N VAL A 177 -16.62 14.11 12.68
CA VAL A 177 -15.32 13.55 13.06
C VAL A 177 -14.16 14.47 12.64
N LEU A 178 -14.30 15.15 11.50
CA LEU A 178 -13.26 16.02 10.94
C LEU A 178 -13.41 17.51 11.28
N ALA A 179 -14.35 17.88 12.15
CA ALA A 179 -14.76 19.28 12.39
C ALA A 179 -13.70 20.18 13.06
N ALA A 180 -12.66 19.60 13.66
CA ALA A 180 -11.67 20.33 14.45
C ALA A 180 -10.22 20.01 14.01
N PRO A 181 -9.78 20.48 12.82
CA PRO A 181 -8.39 20.36 12.41
C PRO A 181 -7.46 21.15 13.34
N ALA A 182 -6.25 20.62 13.52
CA ALA A 182 -5.12 21.32 14.10
C ALA A 182 -3.82 20.70 13.57
N ASP A 183 -2.73 21.47 13.57
CA ASP A 183 -1.43 21.04 13.04
C ASP A 183 -0.80 19.86 13.82
N ASP A 184 -1.35 19.54 14.99
CA ASP A 184 -0.95 18.40 15.83
C ASP A 184 -1.94 17.22 15.80
N VAL A 185 -2.93 17.27 14.91
CA VAL A 185 -3.90 16.18 14.68
C VAL A 185 -3.68 15.63 13.28
N HIS A 186 -3.39 14.33 13.21
CA HIS A 186 -3.07 13.67 11.94
C HIS A 186 -4.17 12.70 11.54
N LEU A 187 -4.49 12.68 10.25
CA LEU A 187 -5.42 11.75 9.63
C LEU A 187 -4.64 10.72 8.82
N TYR A 188 -4.98 9.45 9.00
CA TYR A 188 -4.44 8.33 8.23
C TYR A 188 -5.59 7.61 7.54
N VAL A 189 -5.52 7.42 6.23
CA VAL A 189 -6.57 6.72 5.48
C VAL A 189 -6.00 5.66 4.55
N CYS A 190 -6.58 4.46 4.58
CA CYS A 190 -6.27 3.39 3.63
C CYS A 190 -7.55 2.63 3.25
N GLY A 191 -7.76 2.41 1.95
CA GLY A 191 -8.92 1.69 1.44
C GLY A 191 -9.12 1.87 -0.06
N PRO A 192 -10.34 1.61 -0.60
CA PRO A 192 -10.65 1.87 -2.00
C PRO A 192 -10.49 3.35 -2.36
N GLY A 193 -10.06 3.65 -3.59
CA GLY A 193 -9.76 5.02 -4.04
C GLY A 193 -10.90 6.01 -3.80
N GLY A 194 -12.15 5.66 -4.12
CA GLY A 194 -13.31 6.53 -3.88
C GLY A 194 -13.58 6.81 -2.40
N PHE A 195 -13.30 5.84 -1.51
CA PHE A 195 -13.40 6.04 -0.06
C PHE A 195 -12.31 7.00 0.43
N MET A 196 -11.06 6.77 0.04
CA MET A 196 -9.95 7.64 0.46
C MET A 196 -10.13 9.07 -0.04
N GLN A 197 -10.55 9.24 -1.30
CA GLN A 197 -10.85 10.55 -1.88
C GLN A 197 -11.93 11.28 -1.09
N HIS A 198 -13.03 10.59 -0.77
CA HIS A 198 -14.12 11.17 0.03
C HIS A 198 -13.64 11.65 1.40
N VAL A 199 -12.80 10.86 2.08
CA VAL A 199 -12.25 11.22 3.39
C VAL A 199 -11.33 12.44 3.28
N LEU A 200 -10.40 12.43 2.33
CA LEU A 200 -9.42 13.50 2.15
C LEU A 200 -10.09 14.81 1.72
N ASP A 201 -11.05 14.77 0.80
CA ASP A 201 -11.76 15.96 0.35
C ASP A 201 -12.64 16.54 1.45
N SER A 202 -13.25 15.70 2.28
CA SER A 202 -14.00 16.15 3.46
C SER A 202 -13.07 16.84 4.47
N ALA A 203 -11.86 16.32 4.67
CA ALA A 203 -10.85 16.95 5.52
C ALA A 203 -10.39 18.31 4.95
N ARG A 204 -10.07 18.36 3.66
CA ARG A 204 -9.69 19.62 2.97
C ARG A 204 -10.78 20.67 3.05
N ALA A 205 -12.04 20.28 2.87
CA ALA A 205 -13.18 21.18 3.00
C ALA A 205 -13.32 21.77 4.41
N GLN A 206 -12.82 21.07 5.43
CA GLN A 206 -12.78 21.53 6.82
C GLN A 206 -11.49 22.32 7.16
N GLY A 207 -10.55 22.46 6.22
CA GLY A 207 -9.32 23.27 6.39
C GLY A 207 -8.10 22.51 6.93
N TRP A 208 -8.09 21.18 6.81
CA TRP A 208 -6.91 20.37 7.15
C TRP A 208 -5.71 20.70 6.25
N GLN A 209 -4.51 20.75 6.82
CA GLN A 209 -3.26 20.93 6.07
C GLN A 209 -2.80 19.60 5.46
N GLU A 210 -2.23 19.62 4.25
CA GLU A 210 -1.80 18.39 3.56
C GLU A 210 -0.79 17.57 4.36
N ASP A 211 0.11 18.20 5.12
CA ASP A 211 1.10 17.51 5.96
C ASP A 211 0.47 16.69 7.10
N CYS A 212 -0.81 16.95 7.41
CA CYS A 212 -1.60 16.19 8.38
C CYS A 212 -2.44 15.08 7.74
N LEU A 213 -2.44 14.96 6.39
CA LEU A 213 -3.27 14.02 5.63
C LEU A 213 -2.43 12.90 5.02
N HIS A 214 -2.38 11.76 5.69
CA HIS A 214 -1.56 10.61 5.32
C HIS A 214 -2.42 9.55 4.62
N ARG A 215 -1.90 8.94 3.55
CA ARG A 215 -2.63 7.91 2.78
C ARG A 215 -1.72 6.80 2.25
N GLU A 216 -2.27 5.60 2.10
CA GLU A 216 -1.63 4.47 1.41
C GLU A 216 -2.58 3.87 0.37
N TYR A 217 -2.10 3.74 -0.88
CA TYR A 217 -2.82 3.08 -1.97
C TYR A 217 -2.36 1.62 -2.11
N PHE A 218 -3.31 0.68 -2.23
CA PHE A 218 -2.98 -0.73 -2.54
C PHE A 218 -2.98 -1.03 -4.05
N SER A 219 -3.69 -0.21 -4.82
CA SER A 219 -3.79 -0.33 -6.27
C SER A 219 -3.93 1.05 -6.88
N ALA A 220 -3.25 1.29 -8.00
CA ALA A 220 -3.46 2.50 -8.77
C ALA A 220 -4.81 2.42 -9.47
N ALA A 221 -5.45 3.57 -9.68
CA ALA A 221 -6.62 3.63 -10.53
C ALA A 221 -6.23 3.17 -11.96
N PRO A 222 -7.10 2.45 -12.67
CA PRO A 222 -6.88 2.17 -14.09
C PRO A 222 -6.68 3.49 -14.84
N VAL A 223 -5.54 3.66 -15.49
CA VAL A 223 -5.30 4.78 -16.40
C VAL A 223 -5.82 4.37 -17.76
N ASP A 224 -6.63 5.23 -18.39
CA ASP A 224 -7.05 5.01 -19.78
C ASP A 224 -5.84 5.10 -20.70
N SER A 225 -5.40 3.94 -21.19
CA SER A 225 -4.24 3.82 -22.09
C SER A 225 -4.64 3.81 -23.57
N SER A 226 -5.91 4.07 -23.91
CA SER A 226 -6.39 3.97 -25.30
C SER A 226 -5.77 5.01 -26.24
N LEU A 227 -5.25 6.11 -25.70
CA LEU A 227 -4.59 7.19 -26.42
C LEU A 227 -3.06 7.13 -26.31
N ASP A 228 -2.50 6.07 -25.73
CA ASP A 228 -1.06 5.95 -25.55
C ASP A 228 -0.35 5.88 -26.91
N GLY A 229 0.62 6.77 -27.10
CA GLY A 229 1.55 6.72 -28.23
C GLY A 229 2.86 6.02 -27.85
N GLY A 230 3.64 5.62 -28.86
CA GLY A 230 5.01 5.16 -28.66
C GLY A 230 5.98 6.30 -28.35
N PHE A 231 7.06 5.99 -27.65
CA PHE A 231 8.18 6.92 -27.39
C PHE A 231 9.49 6.15 -27.26
N SER A 232 10.62 6.84 -27.34
CA SER A 232 11.94 6.22 -27.19
C SER A 232 12.51 6.45 -25.78
N VAL A 233 13.25 5.48 -25.27
CA VAL A 233 14.06 5.58 -24.05
C VAL A 233 15.52 5.35 -24.40
N LYS A 234 16.38 6.31 -24.05
CA LYS A 234 17.83 6.17 -24.16
C LYS A 234 18.45 5.93 -22.79
N LEU A 235 19.34 4.95 -22.68
CA LEU A 235 20.11 4.71 -21.47
C LEU A 235 21.28 5.69 -21.40
N GLY A 236 21.43 6.38 -20.27
CA GLY A 236 22.50 7.34 -20.03
C GLY A 236 23.88 6.69 -20.04
N SER A 237 24.00 5.47 -19.52
CA SER A 237 25.28 4.77 -19.38
C SER A 237 25.82 4.24 -20.72
N SER A 238 24.96 3.63 -21.54
CA SER A 238 25.36 2.94 -22.78
C SER A 238 25.04 3.73 -24.06
N GLY A 239 24.13 4.70 -23.98
CA GLY A 239 23.61 5.43 -25.13
C GLY A 239 22.66 4.62 -26.02
N GLN A 240 22.37 3.36 -25.68
CA GLN A 240 21.40 2.53 -26.40
C GLN A 240 20.01 3.14 -26.34
N VAL A 241 19.23 2.98 -27.41
CA VAL A 241 17.88 3.52 -27.54
C VAL A 241 16.90 2.38 -27.78
N PHE A 242 15.80 2.39 -27.03
CA PHE A 242 14.74 1.40 -27.09
C PHE A 242 13.42 2.08 -27.41
N GLU A 243 12.66 1.49 -28.33
CA GLU A 243 11.30 1.92 -28.66
C GLU A 243 10.31 1.30 -27.67
N ILE A 244 9.53 2.16 -27.01
CA ILE A 244 8.49 1.79 -26.06
C ILE A 244 7.14 1.87 -26.76
N PRO A 245 6.51 0.74 -27.11
CA PRO A 245 5.21 0.75 -27.75
C PRO A 245 4.11 1.20 -26.77
N ALA A 246 2.92 1.48 -27.31
CA ALA A 246 1.77 1.93 -26.53
C ALA A 246 1.32 0.91 -25.47
N ASP A 247 1.45 -0.38 -25.77
CA ASP A 247 0.93 -1.50 -24.98
C ASP A 247 1.94 -2.10 -23.98
N LYS A 248 3.16 -1.55 -23.89
CA LYS A 248 4.19 -2.01 -22.96
C LYS A 248 4.71 -0.89 -22.08
N THR A 249 5.15 -1.29 -20.89
CA THR A 249 5.88 -0.43 -19.95
C THR A 249 7.36 -0.37 -20.31
N VAL A 250 8.07 0.63 -19.80
CA VAL A 250 9.52 0.76 -20.01
C VAL A 250 10.26 -0.44 -19.40
N VAL A 251 9.85 -0.88 -18.21
CA VAL A 251 10.41 -2.09 -17.56
C VAL A 251 10.31 -3.31 -18.47
N GLN A 252 9.11 -3.60 -19.01
CA GLN A 252 8.91 -4.79 -19.86
C GLN A 252 9.79 -4.78 -21.10
N VAL A 253 9.99 -3.61 -21.72
CA VAL A 253 10.84 -3.48 -22.89
C VAL A 253 12.31 -3.68 -22.52
N LEU A 254 12.80 -3.03 -21.47
CA LEU A 254 14.20 -3.15 -21.06
C LEU A 254 14.54 -4.55 -20.54
N GLU A 255 13.66 -5.19 -19.78
CA GLU A 255 13.82 -6.56 -19.30
C GLU A 255 13.94 -7.55 -20.46
N SER A 256 13.14 -7.36 -21.52
CA SER A 256 13.23 -8.19 -22.74
C SER A 256 14.56 -8.06 -23.49
N HIS A 257 15.36 -7.04 -23.18
CA HIS A 257 16.71 -6.82 -23.69
C HIS A 257 17.80 -7.11 -22.65
N GLY A 258 17.46 -7.74 -21.52
CA GLY A 258 18.39 -8.12 -20.46
C GLY A 258 18.86 -6.96 -19.57
N ILE A 259 18.13 -5.84 -19.58
CA ILE A 259 18.40 -4.68 -18.71
C ILE A 259 17.42 -4.73 -17.55
N GLU A 260 17.92 -5.02 -16.37
CA GLU A 260 17.11 -5.16 -15.16
C GLU A 260 16.93 -3.82 -14.46
N ILE A 261 15.66 -3.48 -14.18
CA ILE A 261 15.28 -2.41 -13.26
C ILE A 261 14.65 -3.07 -12.05
N ALA A 262 15.05 -2.64 -10.85
CA ALA A 262 14.43 -3.14 -9.63
C ALA A 262 12.93 -2.83 -9.63
N VAL A 263 12.09 -3.84 -9.53
CA VAL A 263 10.63 -3.70 -9.48
C VAL A 263 10.04 -4.46 -8.31
N SER A 264 8.85 -4.03 -7.88
CA SER A 264 8.08 -4.70 -6.83
C SER A 264 6.57 -4.65 -7.12
N CYS A 265 5.92 -3.48 -6.99
CA CYS A 265 4.46 -3.41 -7.16
C CYS A 265 3.96 -3.42 -8.62
N GLU A 266 4.81 -2.96 -9.56
CA GLU A 266 4.51 -2.70 -10.97
C GLU A 266 3.21 -1.91 -11.22
N GLN A 267 2.93 -0.97 -10.32
CA GLN A 267 1.70 -0.16 -10.31
C GLN A 267 1.96 1.31 -9.98
N GLY A 268 3.22 1.73 -9.89
CA GLY A 268 3.57 3.11 -9.54
C GLY A 268 3.29 3.51 -8.09
N ILE A 269 3.28 2.55 -7.15
CA ILE A 269 2.96 2.82 -5.74
C ILE A 269 4.19 2.77 -4.84
N CYS A 270 5.09 1.81 -5.07
CA CYS A 270 6.15 1.49 -4.12
C CYS A 270 7.46 2.28 -4.27
N GLY A 271 7.63 3.01 -5.39
CA GLY A 271 8.89 3.70 -5.70
C GLY A 271 10.11 2.81 -6.00
N THR A 272 10.03 1.47 -5.93
CA THR A 272 11.20 0.59 -6.14
C THR A 272 11.89 0.78 -7.50
N CYS A 273 11.11 1.07 -8.54
CA CYS A 273 11.62 1.29 -9.90
C CYS A 273 12.08 2.72 -10.18
N LEU A 274 12.01 3.62 -9.19
CA LEU A 274 12.30 5.04 -9.38
C LEU A 274 13.68 5.24 -10.01
N THR A 275 13.67 5.89 -11.17
CA THR A 275 14.83 6.10 -12.02
C THR A 275 14.98 7.59 -12.27
N ARG A 276 16.21 8.09 -12.24
CA ARG A 276 16.48 9.50 -12.53
C ARG A 276 16.34 9.78 -14.03
N VAL A 277 15.77 10.92 -14.36
CA VAL A 277 15.66 11.45 -15.72
C VAL A 277 16.80 12.43 -15.98
N LEU A 278 17.51 12.23 -17.08
CA LEU A 278 18.60 13.10 -17.54
C LEU A 278 18.12 14.10 -18.61
N GLU A 279 17.14 13.71 -19.44
CA GLU A 279 16.56 14.55 -20.49
C GLU A 279 15.11 14.10 -20.81
N GLY A 280 14.24 15.04 -21.17
CA GLY A 280 12.84 14.80 -21.54
C GLY A 280 11.84 15.13 -20.44
N ILE A 281 10.54 14.98 -20.73
CA ILE A 281 9.45 15.30 -19.80
C ILE A 281 8.60 14.04 -19.58
N PRO A 282 8.66 13.43 -18.38
CA PRO A 282 7.80 12.32 -18.03
C PRO A 282 6.30 12.64 -18.09
N GLU A 283 5.54 11.61 -18.44
CA GLU A 283 4.11 11.53 -18.13
C GLU A 283 3.93 10.66 -16.88
N HIS A 284 3.89 11.31 -15.72
CA HIS A 284 3.71 10.64 -14.44
C HIS A 284 2.34 9.97 -14.36
N ARG A 285 2.36 8.67 -14.04
CA ARG A 285 1.17 7.84 -13.77
C ARG A 285 1.27 7.13 -12.42
N ASP A 286 2.30 7.47 -11.65
CA ASP A 286 2.52 6.94 -10.32
C ASP A 286 1.71 7.70 -9.26
N LEU A 287 1.54 7.03 -8.12
CA LEU A 287 0.96 7.58 -6.89
C LEU A 287 2.03 7.63 -5.77
N PHE A 288 3.30 7.50 -6.14
CA PHE A 288 4.43 7.49 -5.21
C PHE A 288 4.99 8.90 -5.03
N LEU A 289 5.24 9.61 -6.12
CA LEU A 289 5.74 10.98 -6.10
C LEU A 289 4.61 11.95 -5.78
N THR A 290 4.91 12.94 -4.95
CA THR A 290 4.05 14.10 -4.74
C THR A 290 3.93 14.93 -6.02
N GLU A 291 2.88 15.75 -6.14
CA GLU A 291 2.73 16.66 -7.29
C GLU A 291 3.93 17.61 -7.45
N GLN A 292 4.54 18.01 -6.33
CA GLN A 292 5.73 18.86 -6.32
C GLN A 292 6.96 18.12 -6.88
N GLU A 293 7.16 16.86 -6.50
CA GLU A 293 8.24 16.02 -7.04
C GLU A 293 8.01 15.69 -8.52
N GLN A 294 6.78 15.36 -8.93
CA GLN A 294 6.44 15.13 -10.33
C GLN A 294 6.69 16.38 -11.19
N ALA A 295 6.47 17.58 -10.65
CA ALA A 295 6.71 18.84 -11.36
C ALA A 295 8.19 19.10 -11.65
N LEU A 296 9.13 18.48 -10.92
CA LEU A 296 10.58 18.62 -11.17
C LEU A 296 11.04 17.88 -12.43
N ASN A 297 10.30 16.85 -12.88
CA ASN A 297 10.62 16.03 -14.05
C ASN A 297 12.03 15.38 -14.02
N ASP A 298 12.65 15.25 -12.86
CA ASP A 298 13.99 14.68 -12.68
C ASP A 298 13.95 13.20 -12.22
N GLN A 299 12.75 12.66 -11.98
CA GLN A 299 12.51 11.28 -11.59
C GLN A 299 11.39 10.65 -12.41
N PHE A 300 11.40 9.32 -12.52
CA PHE A 300 10.52 8.55 -13.37
C PHE A 300 10.29 7.14 -12.82
N THR A 301 9.06 6.66 -12.88
CA THR A 301 8.69 5.28 -12.49
C THR A 301 8.39 4.43 -13.74
N PRO A 302 9.39 3.72 -14.30
CA PRO A 302 9.30 3.01 -15.58
C PRO A 302 8.30 1.86 -15.61
N CYS A 303 7.79 1.42 -14.46
CA CYS A 303 6.78 0.36 -14.39
C CYS A 303 5.37 0.82 -14.80
N CYS A 304 5.09 2.14 -14.86
CA CYS A 304 3.76 2.66 -15.15
C CYS A 304 3.75 3.98 -15.92
N SER A 305 4.74 4.85 -15.71
CA SER A 305 4.79 6.19 -16.30
C SER A 305 5.24 6.13 -17.76
N ARG A 306 4.86 7.15 -18.54
CA ARG A 306 5.18 7.29 -19.98
C ARG A 306 5.95 8.59 -20.22
N SER A 307 5.91 9.12 -21.44
CA SER A 307 6.63 10.32 -21.82
C SER A 307 5.72 11.31 -22.53
N LYS A 308 5.83 12.59 -22.17
CA LYS A 308 5.24 13.71 -22.92
C LYS A 308 6.13 14.14 -24.09
N THR A 309 7.43 13.84 -24.03
CA THR A 309 8.39 14.08 -25.12
C THR A 309 8.62 12.82 -25.96
N PRO A 310 9.05 12.94 -27.23
CA PRO A 310 9.35 11.77 -28.07
C PRO A 310 10.48 10.88 -27.53
N LEU A 311 11.38 11.45 -26.71
CA LEU A 311 12.53 10.76 -26.11
C LEU A 311 12.61 11.09 -24.62
N LEU A 312 12.90 10.07 -23.80
CA LEU A 312 13.45 10.22 -22.45
C LEU A 312 14.87 9.67 -22.40
N VAL A 313 15.77 10.33 -21.67
CA VAL A 313 17.09 9.79 -21.32
C VAL A 313 17.08 9.46 -19.83
N LEU A 314 17.35 8.21 -19.48
CA LEU A 314 17.30 7.70 -18.10
C LEU A 314 18.70 7.40 -17.57
N ASP A 315 18.92 7.63 -16.28
CA ASP A 315 20.18 7.31 -15.58
C ASP A 315 20.24 5.81 -15.23
N ILE A 316 20.38 5.00 -16.28
CA ILE A 316 20.55 3.54 -16.29
C ILE A 316 21.79 3.25 -17.14
#